data_AF-A3HSN9-F1
#
_entry.id   AF-A3HSN9-F1
#
_cell.length_a   1.000
_cell.length_b   1.000
_cell.length_c   1.000
_cell.angle_alpha   90.00
_cell.angle_beta   90.00
_cell.angle_gamma   90.00
#
_symmetry.space_group_name_H-M   'P 1'
#
loop_
_entity.id
_entity.type
_entity.pdbx_description
1 polymer ?
#
loop_
_entity_poly.entity_id
_entity_poly.type
_entity_poly.pdbx_seq_one_letter_code
_entity_poly.pdbx_strand_id
1 'polypeptide(L)' 'MNILKTAILDMCRRNKNSFFPAVNVIRQMFPMDWKAFIPELQEVLISMHKDGELEMDQTIDQGILTEDIKIRCLSKPKS' A
#
# COMPACT_ATOMS: atom_id res chain seq x y z
N MET A 1 2.60 14.16 -9.53
CA MET A 1 1.51 13.90 -8.56
C MET A 1 1.27 12.40 -8.53
N ASN A 2 1.50 11.71 -7.41
CA ASN A 2 1.40 10.25 -7.33
C ASN A 2 0.09 9.87 -6.62
N ILE A 3 -0.98 9.67 -7.40
CA ILE A 3 -2.36 9.52 -6.90
C ILE A 3 -2.48 8.29 -5.97
N LEU A 4 -1.83 7.18 -6.32
CA LEU A 4 -1.81 5.96 -5.49
C LEU A 4 -1.20 6.21 -4.12
N LYS A 5 -0.06 6.93 -4.05
CA LYS A 5 0.57 7.29 -2.78
C LYS A 5 -0.38 8.10 -1.89
N THR A 6 -1.07 9.07 -2.45
CA THR A 6 -2.07 9.87 -1.71
C THR A 6 -3.23 9.00 -1.21
N ALA A 7 -3.73 8.08 -2.03
CA ALA A 7 -4.80 7.17 -1.64
C ALA A 7 -4.38 6.19 -0.53
N ILE A 8 -3.15 5.66 -0.59
CA ILE A 8 -2.57 4.83 0.47
C ILE A 8 -2.53 5.60 1.80
N LEU A 9 -2.01 6.83 1.79
CA LEU A 9 -1.91 7.66 2.99
C LEU A 9 -3.29 8.05 3.56
N ASP A 10 -4.26 8.35 2.70
CA ASP A 10 -5.64 8.61 3.13
C ASP A 10 -6.25 7.37 3.80
N MET A 11 -6.07 6.19 3.19
CA MET A 11 -6.56 4.93 3.75
C MET A 11 -5.86 4.60 5.09
N CYS A 12 -4.56 4.85 5.21
CA CYS A 12 -3.83 4.73 6.47
C CYS A 12 -4.42 5.61 7.57
N ARG A 13 -4.76 6.86 7.24
CA ARG A 13 -5.38 7.80 8.19
C ARG A 13 -6.74 7.30 8.66
N ARG A 14 -7.56 6.76 7.76
CA ARG A 14 -8.88 6.18 8.09
C ARG A 14 -8.76 4.94 8.98
N ASN A 15 -7.74 4.11 8.74
CA ASN A 15 -7.47 2.89 9.49
C ASN A 15 -6.70 3.11 10.80
N LYS A 16 -6.45 4.36 11.21
CA LYS A 16 -5.76 4.70 12.49
C LYS A 16 -4.44 3.92 12.69
N ASN A 17 -3.67 3.75 11.61
CA ASN A 17 -2.40 3.00 11.58
C ASN A 17 -2.51 1.49 11.90
N SER A 18 -3.69 0.88 11.79
CA SER A 18 -3.83 -0.58 11.79
C SER A 18 -3.39 -1.17 10.44
N PHE A 19 -3.07 -2.47 10.44
CA PHE A 19 -2.85 -3.20 9.19
C PHE A 19 -4.14 -3.35 8.41
N PHE A 20 -4.09 -3.09 7.10
CA PHE A 20 -5.21 -3.28 6.18
C PHE A 20 -4.73 -3.87 4.84
N PRO A 21 -5.60 -4.58 4.10
CA PRO A 21 -5.23 -5.13 2.79
C PRO A 21 -4.85 -4.02 1.80
N ALA A 22 -3.67 -4.12 1.21
CA ALA A 22 -3.16 -3.16 0.23
C ALA A 22 -4.11 -3.01 -0.97
N VAL A 23 -4.67 -4.12 -1.45
CA VAL A 23 -5.60 -4.15 -2.59
C VAL A 23 -6.87 -3.33 -2.36
N ASN A 24 -7.23 -3.03 -1.11
CA ASN A 24 -8.40 -2.20 -0.83
C ASN A 24 -8.22 -0.77 -1.37
N VAL A 25 -6.99 -0.27 -1.43
CA VAL A 25 -6.69 1.07 -1.98
C VAL A 25 -7.13 1.16 -3.43
N ILE A 26 -6.67 0.24 -4.27
CA ILE A 26 -7.00 0.21 -5.70
C ILE A 26 -8.44 -0.24 -5.95
N ARG A 27 -9.03 -1.10 -5.11
CA ARG A 27 -10.46 -1.47 -5.21
C ARG A 27 -11.37 -0.27 -4.93
N GLN A 28 -11.00 0.60 -4.00
CA GLN A 28 -11.78 1.80 -3.71
C GLN A 28 -11.71 2.83 -4.85
N MET A 29 -10.57 2.91 -5.54
CA MET A 29 -10.37 3.84 -6.65
C MET A 29 -10.91 3.32 -7.98
N PHE A 30 -10.70 2.04 -8.27
CA PHE A 30 -10.96 1.40 -9.56
C PHE A 30 -11.72 0.07 -9.37
N PRO A 31 -12.99 0.10 -8.90
CA PRO A 31 -13.70 -1.10 -8.48
C PRO A 31 -13.87 -2.17 -9.57
N MET A 32 -13.91 -1.80 -10.86
CA MET A 32 -14.04 -2.75 -11.97
C MET A 32 -12.69 -3.33 -12.43
N ASP A 33 -11.64 -2.51 -12.50
CA ASP A 33 -10.37 -2.86 -13.16
C ASP A 33 -9.17 -2.90 -12.21
N TRP A 34 -9.40 -2.92 -10.89
CA TRP A 34 -8.36 -2.85 -9.88
C TRP A 34 -7.20 -3.82 -10.11
N LYS A 35 -7.46 -5.02 -10.64
CA LYS A 35 -6.40 -6.02 -10.92
C LYS A 35 -5.32 -5.50 -11.87
N ALA A 36 -5.68 -4.64 -12.83
CA ALA A 36 -4.72 -4.03 -13.75
C ALA A 36 -3.73 -3.10 -13.04
N PHE A 37 -4.10 -2.57 -11.87
CA PHE A 37 -3.30 -1.63 -11.08
C PHE A 37 -2.47 -2.31 -9.98
N ILE A 38 -2.50 -3.65 -9.87
CA ILE A 38 -1.67 -4.39 -8.90
C ILE A 38 -0.17 -4.11 -9.10
N PRO A 39 0.39 -4.12 -10.33
CA PRO A 39 1.81 -3.83 -10.53
C PRO A 39 2.19 -2.42 -10.08
N GLU A 40 1.38 -1.42 -10.42
CA GLU A 40 1.60 -0.03 -10.01
C GLU A 40 1.50 0.15 -8.49
N LEU A 41 0.50 -0.48 -7.87
CA LEU A 41 0.37 -0.50 -6.41
C LEU A 41 1.61 -1.11 -5.77
N GLN A 42 2.12 -2.22 -6.30
CA GLN A 42 3.31 -2.88 -5.78
C GLN A 42 4.55 -1.99 -5.83
N GLU A 43 4.78 -1.29 -6.95
CA GLU A 43 5.91 -0.36 -7.09
C GLU A 43 5.84 0.76 -6.03
N VAL A 44 4.65 1.34 -5.84
CA VAL A 44 4.45 2.41 -4.85
C VAL A 44 4.64 1.89 -3.43
N LEU A 45 4.12 0.70 -3.09
CA LEU A 45 4.29 0.09 -1.77
C LEU A 45 5.75 -0.21 -1.47
N ILE A 46 6.49 -0.77 -2.43
CA ILE A 46 7.93 -1.04 -2.28
C ILE A 46 8.70 0.26 -2.05
N SER A 47 8.39 1.31 -2.82
CA SER A 47 9.01 2.63 -2.62
C SER A 47 8.72 3.17 -1.22
N MET A 48 7.45 3.24 -0.82
CA MET A 48 7.05 3.76 0.50
C MET A 48 7.61 2.93 1.65
N HIS A 49 7.78 1.62 1.47
CA HIS A 49 8.42 0.76 2.47
C HIS A 49 9.92 1.05 2.60
N LYS A 50 10.63 1.20 1.48
CA LYS A 50 12.05 1.60 1.46
C LYS A 50 12.26 2.98 2.07
N ASP A 51 11.33 3.90 1.86
CA ASP A 51 11.34 5.25 2.42
C ASP A 51 10.94 5.29 3.91
N GLY A 52 10.58 4.14 4.50
CA GLY A 52 10.18 4.05 5.90
C GLY A 52 8.84 4.72 6.21
N GLU A 53 8.00 4.94 5.21
CA GLU A 53 6.67 5.54 5.36
C GLU A 53 5.60 4.49 5.75
N LEU A 54 5.82 3.23 5.38
CA LEU A 54 4.93 2.12 5.70
C LEU A 54 5.67 0.82 6.04
N GLU A 55 4.93 -0.08 6.67
CA GLU A 55 5.35 -1.44 6.97
C GLU A 55 4.37 -2.43 6.33
N MET A 56 4.91 -3.54 5.85
CA MET A 56 4.14 -4.65 5.28
C MET A 56 4.14 -5.81 6.26
N ASP A 57 3.00 -6.48 6.41
CA ASP A 57 2.83 -7.66 7.28
C ASP A 57 3.64 -8.87 6.77
N GLN A 58 3.93 -8.88 5.47
CA GLN A 58 4.81 -9.85 4.83
C GLN A 58 5.81 -9.12 3.94
N THR A 59 7.05 -9.57 3.93
CA THR A 59 8.04 -9.13 2.94
C THR A 59 7.63 -9.65 1.57
N ILE A 60 7.59 -8.74 0.59
CA ILE A 60 7.44 -9.11 -0.82
C ILE A 60 8.76 -9.77 -1.25
N ASP A 61 8.91 -11.06 -0.97
CA ASP A 61 9.99 -11.84 -1.55
C ASP A 61 9.68 -12.04 -3.04
N GLN A 62 10.56 -11.52 -3.89
CA GLN A 62 10.56 -11.71 -5.35
C GLN A 62 9.41 -11.06 -6.15
N GLY A 63 8.84 -9.96 -5.66
CA GLY A 63 8.06 -9.07 -6.50
C GLY A 63 6.67 -9.59 -6.92
N ILE A 64 6.04 -10.43 -6.10
CA ILE A 64 4.64 -10.81 -6.28
C ILE A 64 3.82 -10.20 -5.16
N LEU A 65 3.06 -9.14 -5.45
CA LEU A 65 2.03 -8.68 -4.53
C LEU A 65 0.91 -9.73 -4.52
N THR A 66 0.79 -10.51 -3.44
CA THR A 66 -0.39 -11.34 -3.24
C THR A 66 -1.55 -10.47 -2.75
N GLU A 67 -2.79 -10.83 -3.09
CA GLU A 67 -3.98 -10.08 -2.66
C GLU A 67 -4.09 -9.98 -1.11
N ASP A 68 -3.34 -10.83 -0.40
CA ASP A 68 -3.32 -10.94 1.05
C ASP A 68 -2.31 -10.01 1.75
N ILE A 69 -1.50 -9.25 1.00
CA ILE A 69 -0.54 -8.33 1.63
C ILE A 69 -1.29 -7.22 2.37
N LYS A 70 -0.96 -7.11 3.66
CA LYS A 70 -1.43 -6.03 4.51
C LYS A 70 -0.34 -5.01 4.74
N ILE A 71 -0.73 -3.76 4.78
CA ILE A 71 0.14 -2.62 5.02
C ILE A 71 -0.36 -1.79 6.20
N ARG A 72 0.55 -1.12 6.89
CA ARG A 72 0.24 -0.04 7.84
C ARG A 72 1.20 1.12 7.63
N CYS A 73 0.71 2.35 7.72
CA CYS A 73 1.61 3.51 7.69
C CYS A 73 2.31 3.70 9.05
N LEU A 74 3.54 4.16 8.99
CA LEU A 74 4.33 4.48 10.17
C LEU A 74 4.08 5.94 10.56
N SER A 75 3.80 6.18 11.84
CA SER A 75 3.52 7.52 12.39
C SER A 75 4.72 8.47 12.34
N LYS A 76 5.93 7.92 12.14
CA LYS A 76 7.20 8.64 11.96
C LYS A 76 8.06 7.86 10.96
N PRO A 77 8.75 8.52 10.03
CA PRO A 77 9.73 7.85 9.18
C PRO A 77 10.81 7.19 10.06
N LYS A 78 11.24 5.97 9.73
CA LYS A 78 12.38 5.33 10.40
C LYS A 78 13.62 6.22 10.16
N SER A 79 14.12 6.84 11.23
CA SER A 79 15.35 7.64 11.25
C SER A 79 16.59 6.77 11.19
#